data_AF-A0A8T4TU80-F1
#
_entry.id   AF-A0A8T4TU80-F1
#
_cell.length_a   1.000
_cell.length_b   1.000
_cell.length_c   1.000
_cell.angle_alpha   90.00
_cell.angle_beta   90.00
_cell.angle_gamma   90.00
#
_symmetry.space_group_name_H-M   'P 1'
#
loop_
_entity.id
_entity.type
_entity.pdbx_description
1 polymer ?
#
loop_
_entity_poly.entity_id
_entity_poly.type
_entity_poly.pdbx_seq_one_letter_code
_entity_poly.pdbx_strand_id
1 'polypeptide(L)'
;MRDDIWLKSRLDQIWEFLFPEVPKQNNVHIRFKGRWKNKFGHISKKGKDSEIVINGLFKHLEVPEYMVDLTIAHELVHYMHGFNSPLPQLYRHPHKGGIVTKELRKRGFSHLMVKEKYFLKDKWKSLYESLINA
;
A
#
# COMPACT_ATOMS: atom_id res chain seq x y z
N MET A 1 -8.96 16.68 4.10
CA MET A 1 -8.54 15.27 4.27
C MET A 1 -8.77 14.54 2.96
N ARG A 2 -7.96 13.53 2.66
CA ARG A 2 -8.20 12.61 1.53
C ARG A 2 -9.41 11.72 1.85
N ASP A 3 -10.15 11.35 0.81
CA ASP A 3 -11.30 10.45 0.91
C ASP A 3 -11.07 9.15 0.13
N ASP A 4 -12.03 8.22 0.21
CA ASP A 4 -11.92 6.93 -0.45
C ASP A 4 -12.03 7.05 -1.99
N ILE A 5 -12.65 8.13 -2.51
CA ILE A 5 -12.72 8.42 -3.95
C ILE A 5 -11.32 8.76 -4.48
N TRP A 6 -10.63 9.68 -3.81
CA TRP A 6 -9.24 10.01 -4.10
C TRP A 6 -8.36 8.76 -4.00
N LEU A 7 -8.54 7.95 -2.96
CA LEU A 7 -7.73 6.76 -2.74
C LEU A 7 -7.92 5.72 -3.85
N LYS A 8 -9.16 5.53 -4.31
CA LYS A 8 -9.47 4.69 -5.47
C LYS A 8 -8.81 5.21 -6.74
N SER A 9 -8.87 6.52 -6.99
CA SER A 9 -8.17 7.14 -8.14
C SER A 9 -6.67 6.90 -8.09
N ARG A 10 -6.04 6.96 -6.90
CA ARG A 10 -4.61 6.65 -6.73
C ARG A 10 -4.28 5.20 -7.03
N LEU A 11 -5.10 4.27 -6.52
CA LEU A 11 -4.95 2.85 -6.85
C LEU A 11 -5.01 2.62 -8.36
N ASP A 12 -6.01 3.18 -9.03
CA ASP A 12 -6.19 2.99 -10.46
C ASP A 12 -5.01 3.54 -11.27
N GLN A 13 -4.52 4.74 -10.93
CA GLN A 13 -3.32 5.34 -11.56
C GLN A 13 -2.06 4.48 -11.34
N ILE A 14 -1.77 4.09 -10.10
CA ILE A 14 -0.58 3.28 -9.78
C ILE A 14 -0.64 1.95 -10.52
N TRP A 15 -1.81 1.31 -10.54
CA TRP A 15 -1.99 0.05 -11.26
C TRP A 15 -1.76 0.23 -12.75
N GLU A 16 -2.41 1.20 -13.39
CA GLU A 16 -2.31 1.44 -14.83
C GLU A 16 -0.89 1.75 -15.28
N PHE A 17 -0.18 2.62 -14.56
CA PHE A 17 1.15 3.07 -14.99
C PHE A 17 2.28 2.14 -14.56
N LEU A 18 2.16 1.49 -13.39
CA LEU A 18 3.28 0.75 -12.79
C LEU A 18 3.04 -0.75 -12.71
N PHE A 19 1.82 -1.24 -12.96
CA PHE A 19 1.45 -2.65 -13.00
C PHE A 19 0.58 -3.00 -14.23
N PRO A 20 0.86 -2.46 -15.45
CA PRO A 20 0.00 -2.66 -16.62
C PRO A 20 -0.15 -4.13 -17.02
N GLU A 21 0.84 -4.97 -16.68
CA GLU A 21 0.85 -6.39 -16.97
C GLU A 21 0.07 -7.24 -15.96
N VAL A 22 -0.35 -6.67 -14.82
CA VAL A 22 -1.04 -7.39 -13.75
C VAL A 22 -2.55 -7.35 -14.00
N PRO A 23 -3.20 -8.48 -14.33
CA PRO A 23 -4.62 -8.47 -14.67
C PRO A 23 -5.50 -8.29 -13.42
N LYS A 24 -6.54 -7.47 -13.55
CA LYS A 24 -7.63 -7.31 -12.57
C LYS A 24 -8.63 -8.47 -12.68
N GLN A 25 -8.24 -9.67 -12.23
CA GLN A 25 -9.07 -10.90 -12.31
C GLN A 25 -10.26 -10.94 -11.33
N ASN A 26 -10.27 -10.09 -10.32
CA ASN A 26 -11.40 -9.87 -9.42
C ASN A 26 -11.56 -8.38 -9.08
N ASN A 27 -12.60 -8.02 -8.32
CA ASN A 27 -12.69 -6.65 -7.82
C ASN A 27 -11.66 -6.44 -6.72
N VAL A 28 -10.91 -5.34 -6.81
CA VAL A 28 -10.01 -4.89 -5.75
C VAL A 28 -10.57 -3.62 -5.15
N HIS A 29 -11.14 -3.75 -3.96
CA HIS A 29 -11.66 -2.62 -3.19
C HIS A 29 -10.52 -1.99 -2.41
N ILE A 30 -10.49 -0.65 -2.34
CA ILE A 30 -9.54 0.09 -1.51
C ILE A 30 -10.24 1.11 -0.64
N ARG A 31 -9.82 1.21 0.63
CA ARG A 31 -10.35 2.20 1.57
C ARG A 31 -9.37 2.51 2.68
N PHE A 32 -9.60 3.64 3.32
CA PHE A 32 -8.96 3.97 4.58
C PHE A 32 -9.66 3.26 5.76
N LYS A 33 -8.89 2.64 6.66
CA LYS A 33 -9.43 2.04 7.89
C LYS A 33 -8.37 1.99 8.99
N GLY A 34 -8.83 2.00 10.23
CA GLY A 34 -7.99 1.85 11.42
C GLY A 34 -7.11 3.05 11.68
N ARG A 35 -6.48 3.06 12.86
CA ARG A 35 -5.51 4.08 13.28
C ARG A 35 -4.35 3.34 13.94
N TRP A 36 -3.43 2.84 13.12
CA TRP A 36 -2.36 1.94 13.58
C TRP A 36 -1.01 2.64 13.63
N LYS A 37 -0.20 2.32 14.65
CA LYS A 37 1.18 2.82 14.74
C LYS A 37 2.13 2.09 13.81
N ASN A 38 2.00 0.77 13.71
CA ASN A 38 2.99 -0.14 13.12
C ASN A 38 2.48 -0.86 11.84
N LYS A 39 1.39 -0.39 11.25
CA LYS A 39 0.80 -0.98 10.04
C LYS A 39 0.28 0.13 9.13
N PHE A 40 0.82 0.23 7.91
CA PHE A 40 0.42 1.27 6.95
C PHE A 40 -0.57 0.77 5.92
N GLY A 41 -0.48 -0.51 5.55
CA GLY A 41 -1.42 -1.16 4.66
C GLY A 41 -1.57 -2.63 5.00
N HIS A 42 -2.58 -3.25 4.41
CA HIS A 42 -2.62 -4.69 4.17
C HIS A 42 -3.63 -5.01 3.08
N ILE A 43 -3.39 -6.10 2.35
CA ILE A 43 -4.36 -6.76 1.49
C ILE A 43 -4.97 -7.98 2.17
N SER A 44 -6.25 -8.23 1.96
CA SER A 44 -6.96 -9.43 2.42
C SER A 44 -7.98 -9.91 1.40
N LYS A 45 -8.31 -11.21 1.41
CA LYS A 45 -9.39 -11.77 0.60
C LYS A 45 -10.76 -11.47 1.22
N LYS A 46 -11.74 -11.07 0.41
CA LYS A 46 -13.14 -10.82 0.78
C LYS A 46 -14.08 -11.59 -0.15
N GLY A 47 -14.34 -12.85 0.20
CA GLY A 47 -15.09 -13.76 -0.68
C GLY A 47 -14.33 -13.98 -1.99
N LYS A 48 -14.91 -13.56 -3.11
CA LYS A 48 -14.28 -13.59 -4.44
C LYS A 48 -13.40 -12.36 -4.73
N ASP A 49 -13.56 -11.29 -3.96
CA ASP A 49 -12.87 -10.02 -4.16
C ASP A 49 -11.63 -9.92 -3.26
N SER A 50 -10.80 -8.90 -3.52
CA SER A 50 -9.67 -8.51 -2.69
C SER A 50 -9.96 -7.14 -2.06
N GLU A 51 -9.48 -6.91 -0.84
CA GLU A 51 -9.58 -5.63 -0.15
C GLU A 51 -8.18 -5.16 0.24
N ILE A 52 -7.78 -4.02 -0.28
CA ILE A 52 -6.62 -3.25 0.15
C ILE A 52 -7.11 -2.24 1.19
N VAL A 53 -6.50 -2.27 2.37
CA VAL A 53 -6.77 -1.31 3.42
C VAL A 53 -5.54 -0.46 3.65
N ILE A 54 -5.70 0.85 3.55
CA ILE A 54 -4.67 1.82 3.94
C ILE A 54 -5.01 2.37 5.32
N ASN A 55 -3.99 2.62 6.14
CA ASN A 55 -4.15 3.19 7.48
C ASN A 55 -4.94 4.49 7.43
N GLY A 56 -5.99 4.60 8.24
CA GLY A 56 -6.89 5.76 8.25
C GLY A 56 -6.21 7.07 8.61
N LEU A 57 -5.07 7.05 9.30
CA LEU A 57 -4.27 8.25 9.57
C LEU A 57 -3.70 8.88 8.29
N PHE A 58 -3.61 8.12 7.19
CA PHE A 58 -3.10 8.64 5.92
C PHE A 58 -4.12 9.54 5.18
N LYS A 59 -5.34 9.70 5.72
CA LYS A 59 -6.30 10.72 5.28
C LYS A 59 -5.81 12.15 5.54
N HIS A 60 -4.96 12.33 6.54
CA HIS A 60 -4.40 13.62 6.93
C HIS A 60 -3.32 14.06 5.94
N LEU A 61 -3.37 15.33 5.50
CA LEU A 61 -2.47 15.83 4.44
C LEU A 61 -1.02 15.98 4.93
N GLU A 62 -0.84 16.02 6.24
CA GLU A 62 0.43 15.97 6.96
C GLU A 62 1.18 14.66 6.71
N VAL A 63 0.45 13.57 6.39
CA VAL A 63 1.06 12.36 5.85
C VAL A 63 1.39 12.61 4.37
N PRO A 64 2.66 12.53 3.96
CA PRO A 64 3.05 12.76 2.57
C PRO A 64 2.38 11.79 1.61
N GLU A 65 2.01 12.26 0.42
CA GLU A 65 1.34 11.43 -0.59
C GLU A 65 2.15 10.19 -0.97
N TYR A 66 3.48 10.30 -1.07
CA TYR A 66 4.33 9.16 -1.42
C TYR A 66 4.25 8.00 -0.40
N MET A 67 3.87 8.27 0.85
CA MET A 67 3.63 7.19 1.83
C MET A 67 2.40 6.38 1.44
N VAL A 68 1.36 7.04 0.93
CA VAL A 68 0.16 6.39 0.41
C VAL A 68 0.49 5.59 -0.84
N ASP A 69 1.17 6.21 -1.80
CA ASP A 69 1.52 5.56 -3.07
C ASP A 69 2.41 4.33 -2.87
N LEU A 70 3.44 4.46 -2.02
CA LEU A 70 4.33 3.34 -1.71
C LEU A 70 3.59 2.20 -1.00
N THR A 71 2.65 2.53 -0.11
CA THR A 71 1.82 1.52 0.57
C THR A 71 0.89 0.83 -0.44
N ILE A 72 0.23 1.57 -1.33
CA ILE A 72 -0.60 0.99 -2.40
C ILE A 72 0.23 0.05 -3.27
N ALA A 73 1.40 0.51 -3.73
CA ALA A 73 2.29 -0.29 -4.57
C ALA A 73 2.76 -1.56 -3.83
N HIS A 74 3.01 -1.48 -2.53
CA HIS A 74 3.35 -2.64 -1.71
C HIS A 74 2.23 -3.69 -1.71
N GLU A 75 0.99 -3.27 -1.48
CA GLU A 75 -0.16 -4.17 -1.50
C GLU A 75 -0.47 -4.70 -2.90
N LEU A 76 -0.20 -3.94 -3.96
CA LEU A 76 -0.27 -4.41 -5.35
C LEU A 76 0.78 -5.46 -5.68
N VAL A 77 1.99 -5.36 -5.13
CA VAL A 77 3.00 -6.41 -5.28
C VAL A 77 2.54 -7.69 -4.58
N HIS A 78 1.87 -7.59 -3.42
CA HIS A 78 1.23 -8.76 -2.81
C HIS A 78 0.20 -9.39 -3.74
N TYR A 79 -0.72 -8.57 -4.27
CA TYR A 79 -1.73 -9.03 -5.21
C TYR A 79 -1.09 -9.73 -6.43
N MET A 80 -0.12 -9.09 -7.06
CA MET A 80 0.61 -9.60 -8.23
C MET A 80 1.29 -10.94 -7.96
N HIS A 81 1.88 -11.11 -6.78
CA HIS A 81 2.52 -12.36 -6.38
C HIS A 81 1.55 -13.49 -5.98
N GLY A 82 0.23 -13.28 -6.13
CA GLY A 82 -0.81 -14.25 -5.77
C GLY A 82 -1.23 -14.23 -4.31
N PHE A 83 -0.78 -13.25 -3.51
CA PHE A 83 -1.19 -13.16 -2.11
C PHE A 83 -2.51 -12.40 -1.99
N ASN A 84 -3.53 -13.05 -1.41
CA ASN A 84 -4.87 -12.49 -1.28
C ASN A 84 -5.50 -12.05 -2.62
N SER A 85 -5.10 -12.69 -3.72
CA SER A 85 -5.62 -12.48 -5.06
C SER A 85 -5.98 -13.82 -5.70
N PRO A 86 -6.71 -13.82 -6.82
CA PRO A 86 -6.96 -15.05 -7.60
C PRO A 86 -5.77 -15.48 -8.46
N LEU A 87 -4.68 -14.69 -8.50
CA LEU A 87 -3.50 -15.00 -9.31
C LEU A 87 -2.73 -16.20 -8.74
N PRO A 88 -2.03 -16.97 -9.60
CA PRO A 88 -1.12 -18.01 -9.13
C PRO A 88 -0.10 -17.47 -8.14
N GLN A 89 0.09 -18.18 -7.03
CA GLN A 89 1.04 -17.79 -6.01
C GLN A 89 2.48 -18.04 -6.47
N LEU A 90 3.23 -16.97 -6.72
CA LEU A 90 4.60 -17.04 -7.25
C LEU A 90 5.63 -17.44 -6.18
N TYR A 91 5.31 -17.21 -4.91
CA TYR A 91 6.21 -17.43 -3.78
C TYR A 91 5.47 -17.98 -2.57
N ARG A 92 6.11 -18.89 -1.80
CA ARG A 92 5.51 -19.44 -0.58
C ARG A 92 5.25 -18.38 0.51
N HIS A 93 6.13 -17.39 0.64
CA HIS A 93 6.05 -16.36 1.67
C HIS A 93 6.26 -14.96 1.08
N PRO A 94 5.42 -13.98 1.43
CA PRO A 94 5.38 -12.68 0.75
C PRO A 94 6.59 -11.78 0.98
N HIS A 95 7.32 -11.93 2.08
CA HIS A 95 8.47 -11.05 2.38
C HIS A 95 9.81 -11.79 2.46
N LYS A 96 9.81 -13.13 2.37
CA LYS A 96 11.04 -13.92 2.50
C LYS A 96 12.01 -13.56 1.37
N GLY A 97 13.26 -13.29 1.72
CA GLY A 97 14.29 -12.88 0.75
C GLY A 97 14.08 -11.50 0.13
N GLY A 98 13.19 -10.68 0.72
CA GLY A 98 12.92 -9.31 0.28
C GLY A 98 12.25 -9.22 -1.08
N ILE A 99 11.48 -10.23 -1.49
CA ILE A 99 10.87 -10.29 -2.83
C ILE A 99 9.98 -9.07 -3.12
N VAL A 100 9.16 -8.61 -2.17
CA VAL A 100 8.34 -7.41 -2.34
C VAL A 100 9.22 -6.17 -2.51
N THR A 101 10.24 -6.01 -1.66
CA THR A 101 11.21 -4.92 -1.77
C THR A 101 11.93 -4.92 -3.11
N LYS A 102 12.37 -6.08 -3.60
CA LYS A 102 13.04 -6.21 -4.90
C LYS A 102 12.11 -5.79 -6.02
N GLU A 103 10.84 -6.18 -5.96
CA GLU A 103 9.85 -5.84 -6.97
C GLU A 103 9.52 -4.35 -6.98
N LEU A 104 9.32 -3.74 -5.81
CA LEU A 104 9.14 -2.29 -5.68
C LEU A 104 10.34 -1.52 -6.27
N ARG A 105 11.58 -1.98 -6.01
CA ARG A 105 12.79 -1.36 -6.57
C ARG A 105 12.83 -1.46 -8.09
N LYS A 106 12.48 -2.61 -8.67
CA LYS A 106 12.40 -2.79 -10.13
C LYS A 106 11.40 -1.83 -10.77
N ARG A 107 10.29 -1.53 -10.07
CA ARG A 107 9.25 -0.59 -10.51
C ARG A 107 9.56 0.88 -10.21
N GLY A 108 10.79 1.22 -9.80
CA GLY A 108 11.24 2.60 -9.62
C GLY A 108 10.97 3.20 -8.22
N PHE A 109 10.45 2.43 -7.26
CA PHE A 109 10.14 2.95 -5.91
C PHE A 109 11.36 3.12 -5.00
N SER A 110 12.57 2.80 -5.47
CA SER A 110 13.80 2.84 -4.65
C SER A 110 13.99 4.17 -3.90
N HIS A 111 13.77 5.31 -4.58
CA HIS A 111 13.88 6.64 -3.96
C HIS A 111 12.80 6.90 -2.91
N LEU A 112 11.57 6.44 -3.17
CA LEU A 112 10.46 6.59 -2.23
C LEU A 112 10.65 5.73 -0.98
N MET A 113 11.23 4.54 -1.10
CA MET A 113 11.58 3.70 0.05
C MET A 113 12.65 4.36 0.94
N VAL A 114 13.58 5.10 0.35
CA VAL A 114 14.56 5.88 1.13
C VAL A 114 13.86 7.02 1.87
N LYS A 115 12.98 7.76 1.20
CA LYS A 115 12.16 8.81 1.83
C LYS A 115 11.28 8.27 2.96
N GLU A 116 10.64 7.13 2.75
CA GLU A 116 9.86 6.42 3.76
C GLU A 116 10.72 6.15 4.99
N LYS A 117 11.91 5.56 4.82
CA LYS A 117 12.80 5.26 5.95
C LYS A 117 13.12 6.51 6.80
N TYR A 118 13.41 7.64 6.16
CA TYR A 118 13.65 8.90 6.87
C TYR A 118 12.39 9.41 7.57
N PHE A 119 11.25 9.40 6.88
CA PHE A 119 9.98 9.82 7.45
C PHE A 119 9.59 9.00 8.68
N LEU A 120 9.75 7.68 8.61
CA LEU A 120 9.48 6.77 9.72
C LEU A 120 10.37 7.03 10.93
N LYS A 121 11.65 7.25 10.68
CA LYS A 121 12.63 7.52 11.74
C LYS A 121 12.38 8.87 12.42
N ASP A 122 12.16 9.91 11.64
CA ASP A 122 12.30 11.29 12.11
C ASP A 122 10.95 11.99 12.34
N LYS A 123 9.87 11.55 11.69
CA LYS A 123 8.58 12.26 11.68
C LYS A 123 7.40 11.42 12.14
N TRP A 124 7.35 10.14 11.80
CA TRP A 124 6.14 9.33 11.98
C TRP A 124 5.72 9.19 13.43
N LYS A 125 6.66 9.00 14.37
CA LYS A 125 6.31 8.85 15.79
C LYS A 125 5.56 10.08 16.33
N SER A 126 6.13 11.27 16.11
CA SER A 126 5.53 12.53 16.57
C SER A 126 4.21 12.81 15.86
N LEU A 127 4.16 12.60 14.54
CA LEU A 127 2.94 12.78 13.77
C LEU A 127 1.83 11.80 14.18
N TYR A 128 2.16 10.54 14.43
CA TYR A 128 1.20 9.55 14.92
C TYR A 128 0.61 9.98 16.27
N GLU A 129 1.45 10.47 17.19
CA GLU A 129 1.03 10.95 18.51
C GLU A 129 0.14 12.19 18.42
N SER A 130 0.38 13.10 17.47
CA SER A 130 -0.52 14.24 17.25
C SER A 130 -1.83 13.82 16.60
N LEU A 131 -1.79 12.95 15.60
CA LEU A 131 -2.99 12.54 14.85
C LEU A 131 -3.88 11.58 15.61
N ILE A 132 -3.36 10.75 16.52
CA ILE A 132 -4.19 9.79 17.28
C ILE A 132 -5.09 10.49 18.30
N ASN A 133 -4.65 11.64 18.80
CA ASN A 133 -5.36 12.45 19.80
C ASN A 133 -6.24 13.55 19.18
N ALA A 134 -6.17 13.74 17.85
CA ALA A 134 -7.03 14.61 17.06
C ALA A 134 -8.25 13.86 16.52
#